data_AF-A0A8W8N9T0-F1
#
_entry.id   AF-A0A8W8N9T0-F1
#
_cell.length_a   1.000
_cell.length_b   1.000
_cell.length_c   1.000
_cell.angle_alpha   90.00
_cell.angle_beta   90.00
_cell.angle_gamma   90.00
#
_symmetry.space_group_name_H-M   'P 1'
#
loop_
_entity.id
_entity.type
_entity.pdbx_description
1 polymer ?
#
loop_
_entity_poly.entity_id
_entity_poly.type
_entity_poly.pdbx_seq_one_letter_code
_entity_poly.pdbx_strand_id
1 'polypeptide(L)'
;EIDLMETKGNAWTSEWGGDHGIRSIGSTLHWGPDAGHNCFQKTHGEKYLNQPDGWHGWHTYSLDWTRNHLSILVDNQEIYRLTTPGNGMYNYCPYHNIEDPWRNGPHNAPFDQPFHLLLNVAVGGTSGFFAEGQYDVPKSWRNDSPHPMRDFWEHRGEWLKTWHGDDVAMLIDYVEMIQY
;
A
#
# COMPACT_ATOMS: atom_id res chain seq x y z
N GLU A 1 7.24 -2.09 -7.75
CA GLU A 1 6.95 -1.12 -6.68
C GLU A 1 6.88 -1.85 -5.36
N ILE A 2 7.32 -1.20 -4.29
CA ILE A 2 7.44 -1.77 -2.95
C ILE A 2 6.74 -0.81 -2.00
N ASP A 3 5.58 -1.20 -1.51
CA ASP A 3 4.83 -0.43 -0.53
C ASP A 3 5.21 -0.93 0.86
N LEU A 4 6.00 -0.13 1.58
CA LEU A 4 6.33 -0.41 2.98
C LEU A 4 5.08 -0.32 3.85
N MET A 5 4.25 0.70 3.62
CA MET A 5 2.98 0.88 4.29
C MET A 5 2.00 1.65 3.40
N GLU A 6 0.80 1.10 3.25
CA GLU A 6 -0.37 1.78 2.71
C GLU A 6 -1.52 1.63 3.72
N THR A 7 -2.24 2.73 4.01
CA THR A 7 -3.34 2.74 4.98
C THR A 7 -4.35 3.83 4.66
N LYS A 8 -5.53 3.76 5.29
CA LYS A 8 -6.56 4.79 5.25
C LYS A 8 -6.51 5.57 6.56
N GLY A 9 -6.39 6.90 6.45
CA GLY A 9 -6.37 7.80 7.61
C GLY A 9 -7.72 7.95 8.34
N ASN A 10 -8.81 7.37 7.80
CA ASN A 10 -10.12 7.36 8.44
C ASN A 10 -10.08 6.55 9.74
N ALA A 11 -10.70 7.06 10.81
CA ALA A 11 -10.74 6.35 12.09
C ALA A 11 -11.47 5.00 11.99
N TRP A 12 -12.42 4.93 11.06
CA TRP A 12 -13.16 3.73 10.73
C TRP A 12 -13.65 3.77 9.28
N THR A 13 -13.51 2.63 8.59
CA THR A 13 -14.17 2.38 7.30
C THR A 13 -14.72 0.97 7.30
N SER A 14 -15.97 0.77 6.88
CA SER A 14 -16.55 -0.55 6.66
C SER A 14 -16.68 -0.81 5.17
N GLU A 15 -15.74 -1.58 4.65
CA GLU A 15 -15.69 -2.08 3.29
C GLU A 15 -15.63 -3.60 3.33
N TRP A 16 -16.34 -4.28 2.43
CA TRP A 16 -16.31 -5.75 2.33
C TRP A 16 -16.65 -6.52 3.63
N GLY A 17 -17.28 -5.85 4.61
CA GLY A 17 -17.64 -6.43 5.91
C GLY A 17 -16.55 -6.37 6.99
N GLY A 18 -15.46 -5.62 6.77
CA GLY A 18 -14.37 -5.41 7.75
C GLY A 18 -14.06 -3.93 8.01
N ASP A 19 -13.38 -3.66 9.13
CA ASP A 19 -12.81 -2.34 9.44
C ASP A 19 -11.46 -2.17 8.74
N HIS A 20 -11.35 -1.22 7.81
CA HIS A 20 -10.14 -0.93 7.04
C HIS A 20 -9.61 0.49 7.28
N GLY A 21 -10.04 1.17 8.34
CA GLY A 21 -9.49 2.46 8.75
C GLY A 21 -8.09 2.36 9.38
N ILE A 22 -7.76 3.28 10.27
CA ILE A 22 -6.45 3.35 10.97
C ILE A 22 -6.04 2.08 11.73
N ARG A 23 -6.95 1.12 11.92
CA ARG A 23 -6.63 -0.17 12.53
C ARG A 23 -5.96 -1.15 11.58
N SER A 24 -5.99 -0.90 10.28
CA SER A 24 -5.35 -1.75 9.27
C SER A 24 -4.21 -1.01 8.57
N ILE A 25 -3.10 -1.71 8.39
CA ILE A 25 -2.01 -1.31 7.50
C ILE A 25 -1.70 -2.45 6.55
N GLY A 26 -1.40 -2.12 5.30
CA GLY A 26 -0.99 -3.06 4.28
C GLY A 26 0.43 -2.80 3.81
N SER A 27 1.11 -3.86 3.40
CA SER A 27 2.36 -3.77 2.64
C SER A 27 2.22 -4.64 1.41
N THR A 28 2.69 -4.13 0.26
CA THR A 28 2.49 -4.81 -1.02
C THR A 28 3.74 -4.72 -1.87
N LEU A 29 4.09 -5.83 -2.52
CA LEU A 29 5.03 -5.80 -3.63
C LEU A 29 4.22 -5.85 -4.92
N HIS A 30 4.32 -4.79 -5.73
CA HIS A 30 3.72 -4.72 -7.06
C HIS A 30 4.76 -5.10 -8.11
N TRP A 31 4.46 -6.16 -8.84
CA TRP A 31 5.33 -6.70 -9.89
C TRP A 31 4.49 -7.44 -10.92
N GLY A 32 4.91 -7.33 -12.17
CA GLY A 32 4.37 -8.06 -13.30
C GLY A 32 4.88 -7.51 -14.61
N PRO A 33 4.56 -8.16 -15.74
CA PRO A 33 4.94 -7.67 -17.06
C PRO A 33 4.38 -6.28 -17.39
N ASP A 34 3.18 -5.98 -16.91
CA ASP A 34 2.51 -4.70 -17.07
C ASP A 34 1.42 -4.50 -15.99
N ALA A 35 0.73 -3.35 -16.03
CA ALA A 35 -0.30 -2.99 -15.06
C ALA A 35 -1.51 -3.94 -15.03
N GLY A 36 -1.88 -4.55 -16.17
CA GLY A 36 -2.96 -5.54 -16.24
C GLY A 36 -2.56 -6.92 -15.71
N HIS A 37 -1.27 -7.16 -15.55
CA HIS A 37 -0.68 -8.43 -15.08
C HIS A 37 0.07 -8.26 -13.76
N ASN A 38 -0.35 -7.30 -12.95
CA ASN A 38 0.18 -7.08 -11.61
C ASN A 38 -0.16 -8.28 -10.70
N CYS A 39 0.86 -8.95 -10.16
CA CYS A 39 0.71 -10.14 -9.33
C CYS A 39 0.77 -9.87 -7.82
N PHE A 40 0.40 -8.66 -7.44
CA PHE A 40 0.48 -8.17 -6.07
C PHE A 40 -0.27 -9.03 -5.05
N GLN A 41 -1.33 -9.74 -5.46
CA GLN A 41 -2.11 -10.59 -4.55
C GLN A 41 -1.29 -11.73 -3.95
N LYS A 42 -0.16 -12.11 -4.57
CA LYS A 42 0.77 -13.10 -4.00
C LYS A 42 1.73 -12.51 -2.97
N THR A 43 1.86 -11.19 -2.97
CA THR A 43 2.89 -10.44 -2.26
C THR A 43 2.30 -9.27 -1.49
N HIS A 44 1.15 -9.53 -0.87
CA HIS A 44 0.45 -8.58 0.00
C HIS A 44 0.35 -9.17 1.41
N GLY A 45 0.55 -8.33 2.41
CA GLY A 45 0.34 -8.67 3.81
C GLY A 45 -0.28 -7.50 4.54
N GLU A 46 -1.09 -7.80 5.55
CA GLU A 46 -1.76 -6.80 6.38
C GLU A 46 -1.50 -7.07 7.86
N LYS A 47 -1.53 -6.02 8.67
CA LYS A 47 -1.69 -6.14 10.12
C LYS A 47 -2.88 -5.34 10.59
N TYR A 48 -3.63 -5.96 11.49
CA TYR A 48 -4.73 -5.33 12.20
C TYR A 48 -4.38 -5.11 13.67
N LEU A 49 -4.63 -3.91 14.18
CA LEU A 49 -4.45 -3.57 15.59
C LEU A 49 -5.79 -3.21 16.23
N ASN A 50 -6.31 -4.11 17.07
CA ASN A 50 -7.60 -3.96 17.74
C ASN A 50 -7.52 -3.05 18.98
N GLN A 51 -7.06 -1.82 18.80
CA GLN A 51 -7.03 -0.79 19.83
C GLN A 51 -7.81 0.44 19.35
N PRO A 52 -8.32 1.29 20.26
CA PRO A 52 -9.10 2.47 19.89
C PRO A 52 -8.42 3.33 18.82
N ASP A 53 -7.13 3.60 19.00
CA ASP A 53 -6.31 4.46 18.12
C ASP A 53 -5.63 3.69 16.98
N GLY A 54 -5.77 2.36 16.91
CA GLY A 54 -5.14 1.55 15.85
C GLY A 54 -3.64 1.87 15.71
N TRP A 55 -3.20 2.07 14.47
CA TRP A 55 -1.83 2.45 14.08
C TRP A 55 -1.57 3.97 14.12
N HIS A 56 -2.43 4.75 14.79
CA HIS A 56 -2.16 6.16 15.01
C HIS A 56 -1.04 6.34 16.04
N GLY A 57 -0.06 7.18 15.70
CA GLY A 57 1.12 7.46 16.54
C GLY A 57 2.42 7.17 15.81
N TRP A 58 3.51 7.16 16.55
CA TRP A 58 4.84 6.90 16.01
C TRP A 58 5.08 5.39 15.86
N HIS A 59 5.40 4.98 14.64
CA HIS A 59 5.75 3.60 14.30
C HIS A 59 7.00 3.60 13.43
N THR A 60 7.84 2.57 13.59
CA THR A 60 9.02 2.38 12.72
C THR A 60 8.70 1.35 11.65
N TYR A 61 8.59 1.80 10.41
CA TYR A 61 8.48 0.94 9.24
C TYR A 61 9.88 0.66 8.67
N SER A 62 10.16 -0.59 8.35
CA SER A 62 11.46 -0.99 7.81
C SER A 62 11.34 -2.02 6.71
N LEU A 63 12.32 -1.99 5.81
CA LEU A 63 12.52 -2.94 4.73
C LEU A 63 13.92 -3.54 4.87
N ASP A 64 14.00 -4.82 5.20
CA ASP A 64 15.21 -5.63 5.06
C ASP A 64 15.17 -6.28 3.68
N TRP A 65 16.07 -5.84 2.81
CA TRP A 65 16.07 -6.19 1.39
C TRP A 65 17.44 -6.68 0.96
N THR A 66 17.45 -7.93 0.47
CA THR A 66 18.62 -8.57 -0.12
C THR A 66 18.26 -9.19 -1.46
N ARG A 67 19.24 -9.79 -2.14
CA ARG A 67 18.98 -10.61 -3.33
C ARG A 67 18.06 -11.81 -3.03
N ASN A 68 18.04 -12.31 -1.80
CA ASN A 68 17.34 -13.55 -1.45
C ASN A 68 15.99 -13.33 -0.77
N HIS A 69 15.71 -12.12 -0.29
CA HIS A 69 14.46 -11.80 0.38
C HIS A 69 14.14 -10.32 0.43
N LEU A 70 12.86 -10.03 0.61
CA LEU A 70 12.33 -8.75 1.07
C LEU A 70 11.49 -9.02 2.32
N SER A 71 11.78 -8.32 3.40
CA SER A 71 11.04 -8.41 4.67
C SER A 71 10.59 -7.02 5.07
N ILE A 72 9.28 -6.82 5.17
CA ILE A 72 8.67 -5.55 5.55
C ILE A 72 8.14 -5.69 6.97
N LEU A 73 8.51 -4.75 7.84
CA LEU A 73 8.18 -4.78 9.26
C LEU A 73 7.61 -3.44 9.73
N VAL A 74 6.80 -3.52 10.79
CA VAL A 74 6.41 -2.39 11.64
C VAL A 74 6.78 -2.72 13.08
N ASP A 75 7.49 -1.82 13.76
CA ASP A 75 7.93 -2.00 15.15
C ASP A 75 8.61 -3.35 15.42
N ASN A 76 9.49 -3.76 14.49
CA ASN A 76 10.19 -5.05 14.47
C ASN A 76 9.29 -6.28 14.32
N GLN A 77 8.01 -6.10 14.00
CA GLN A 77 7.09 -7.19 13.66
C GLN A 77 6.92 -7.28 12.15
N GLU A 78 7.20 -8.45 11.59
CA GLU A 78 7.00 -8.74 10.18
C GLU A 78 5.53 -8.58 9.79
N ILE A 79 5.26 -7.73 8.78
CA ILE A 79 3.99 -7.62 8.07
C ILE A 79 3.97 -8.65 6.94
N TYR A 80 5.05 -8.69 6.16
CA TYR A 80 5.18 -9.59 5.02
C TYR A 80 6.65 -9.93 4.76
N ARG A 81 6.89 -11.16 4.29
CA ARG A 81 8.19 -11.62 3.80
C ARG A 81 8.06 -12.37 2.49
N LEU A 82 8.81 -11.90 1.49
CA LEU A 82 9.10 -12.65 0.28
C LEU A 82 10.47 -13.28 0.40
N THR A 83 10.54 -14.61 0.32
CA THR A 83 11.79 -15.29 -0.08
C THR A 83 11.80 -15.36 -1.60
N THR A 84 12.81 -14.77 -2.25
CA THR A 84 12.81 -14.63 -3.70
C THR A 84 12.82 -16.02 -4.37
N PRO A 85 11.91 -16.31 -5.31
CA PRO A 85 11.81 -17.63 -5.92
C PRO A 85 13.06 -17.96 -6.72
N GLY A 86 13.65 -19.15 -6.52
CA GLY A 86 14.87 -19.55 -7.24
C GLY A 86 14.71 -19.63 -8.76
N ASN A 87 13.48 -19.82 -9.25
CA ASN A 87 13.13 -19.81 -10.68
C ASN A 87 12.66 -18.45 -11.18
N GLY A 88 12.81 -17.38 -10.39
CA GLY A 88 12.45 -16.01 -10.77
C GLY A 88 11.04 -15.60 -10.37
N MET A 89 10.85 -14.30 -10.10
CA MET A 89 9.54 -13.73 -9.78
C MET A 89 8.48 -14.05 -10.84
N TYR A 90 8.81 -13.98 -12.15
CA TYR A 90 7.86 -14.26 -13.23
C TYR A 90 7.12 -15.60 -13.03
N ASN A 91 7.85 -16.66 -12.69
CA ASN A 91 7.29 -18.00 -12.49
C ASN A 91 6.55 -18.17 -11.16
N TYR A 92 6.60 -17.17 -10.28
CA TYR A 92 5.83 -17.16 -9.04
C TYR A 92 4.35 -16.80 -9.31
N CYS A 93 4.05 -16.15 -10.43
CA CYS A 93 2.69 -15.84 -10.88
C CYS A 93 2.22 -16.81 -11.97
N PRO A 94 0.93 -17.20 -12.01
CA PRO A 94 0.39 -18.05 -13.08
C PRO A 94 0.09 -17.25 -14.36
N TYR A 95 1.10 -16.63 -14.96
CA TYR A 95 0.94 -15.93 -16.25
C TYR A 95 0.68 -16.92 -17.39
N HIS A 96 -0.14 -16.50 -18.36
CA HIS A 96 -0.46 -17.27 -19.56
C HIS A 96 -0.30 -16.39 -20.79
N ASN A 97 0.39 -16.90 -21.82
CA ASN A 97 0.58 -16.23 -23.12
C ASN A 97 1.21 -14.83 -23.05
N ILE A 98 2.07 -14.60 -22.06
CA ILE A 98 2.83 -13.36 -21.90
C ILE A 98 4.32 -13.70 -21.89
N GLU A 99 5.12 -12.78 -22.40
CA GLU A 99 6.57 -12.92 -22.43
C GLU A 99 7.17 -12.49 -21.10
N ASP A 100 8.13 -13.26 -20.57
CA ASP A 100 8.85 -12.92 -19.35
C ASP A 100 9.81 -11.74 -19.60
N PRO A 101 9.55 -10.55 -19.02
CA PRO A 101 10.42 -9.39 -19.17
C PRO A 101 11.76 -9.56 -18.45
N TRP A 102 11.86 -10.50 -17.49
CA TRP A 102 13.03 -10.70 -16.63
C TRP A 102 13.79 -12.01 -16.91
N ARG A 103 13.48 -12.70 -18.00
CA ARG A 103 14.11 -14.01 -18.36
C ARG A 103 15.64 -14.01 -18.40
N ASN A 104 16.26 -12.85 -18.65
CA ASN A 104 17.72 -12.68 -18.70
C ASN A 104 18.28 -12.03 -17.43
N GLY A 105 17.42 -11.67 -16.48
CA GLY A 105 17.77 -11.04 -15.22
C GLY A 105 18.00 -12.06 -14.08
N PRO A 106 18.42 -11.58 -12.90
CA PRO A 106 18.52 -12.41 -11.73
C PRO A 106 17.12 -12.80 -11.23
N HIS A 107 17.06 -13.84 -10.41
CA HIS A 107 15.79 -14.40 -9.91
C HIS A 107 14.97 -13.42 -9.04
N ASN A 108 15.60 -12.39 -8.47
CA ASN A 108 14.93 -11.36 -7.68
C ASN A 108 14.45 -10.16 -8.51
N ALA A 109 14.63 -10.15 -9.84
CA ALA A 109 14.04 -9.13 -10.70
C ALA A 109 12.51 -9.16 -10.59
N PRO A 110 11.83 -7.99 -10.51
CA PRO A 110 12.34 -6.64 -10.79
C PRO A 110 12.92 -5.89 -9.57
N PHE A 111 13.08 -6.56 -8.42
CA PHE A 111 13.62 -5.98 -7.18
C PHE A 111 15.15 -6.11 -7.09
N ASP A 112 15.83 -6.00 -8.22
CA ASP A 112 17.28 -6.10 -8.38
C ASP A 112 17.93 -4.78 -8.84
N GLN A 113 17.15 -3.70 -8.88
CA GLN A 113 17.56 -2.37 -9.33
C GLN A 113 17.34 -1.32 -8.24
N PRO A 114 17.94 -0.12 -8.34
CA PRO A 114 17.68 0.98 -7.41
C PRO A 114 16.21 1.43 -7.43
N PHE A 115 15.67 1.78 -6.27
CA PHE A 115 14.34 2.39 -6.10
C PHE A 115 14.47 3.79 -5.50
N HIS A 116 13.46 4.63 -5.73
CA HIS A 116 13.29 5.88 -5.02
C HIS A 116 12.34 5.67 -3.84
N LEU A 117 12.62 6.33 -2.71
CA LEU A 117 11.66 6.43 -1.62
C LEU A 117 10.62 7.52 -1.96
N LEU A 118 9.35 7.13 -1.90
CA LEU A 118 8.22 8.06 -1.98
C LEU A 118 7.51 8.09 -0.62
N LEU A 119 7.22 9.29 -0.15
CA LEU A 119 6.40 9.54 1.03
C LEU A 119 5.31 10.51 0.60
N ASN A 120 4.05 10.09 0.65
CA ASN A 120 2.93 10.94 0.27
C ASN A 120 1.71 10.72 1.16
N VAL A 121 0.90 11.78 1.24
CA VAL A 121 -0.50 11.69 1.66
C VAL A 121 -1.33 11.98 0.41
N ALA A 122 -2.18 11.04 0.03
CA ALA A 122 -3.06 11.17 -1.12
C ALA A 122 -4.52 11.08 -0.69
N VAL A 123 -5.41 11.61 -1.54
CA VAL A 123 -6.86 11.51 -1.37
C VAL A 123 -7.49 11.17 -2.72
N GLY A 124 -8.54 10.34 -2.68
CA GLY A 124 -9.27 9.97 -3.88
C GLY A 124 -8.90 8.58 -4.40
N GLY A 125 -9.07 8.38 -5.70
CA GLY A 125 -8.81 7.11 -6.38
C GLY A 125 -10.09 6.34 -6.70
N THR A 126 -10.06 5.64 -7.83
CA THR A 126 -11.15 4.76 -8.30
C THR A 126 -10.68 3.33 -8.57
N SER A 127 -9.44 3.01 -8.19
CA SER A 127 -8.81 1.68 -8.35
C SER A 127 -9.36 0.62 -7.40
N GLY A 128 -10.26 1.00 -6.48
CA GLY A 128 -10.83 0.09 -5.48
C GLY A 128 -10.17 0.17 -4.10
N PHE A 129 -9.07 0.93 -3.94
CA PHE A 129 -8.47 1.16 -2.62
C PHE A 129 -9.49 1.75 -1.64
N PHE A 130 -10.18 2.84 -2.04
CA PHE A 130 -11.40 3.30 -1.40
C PHE A 130 -12.62 2.69 -2.12
N ALA A 131 -13.10 1.56 -1.63
CA ALA A 131 -14.27 0.87 -2.16
C ALA A 131 -15.57 1.61 -1.80
N GLU A 132 -16.67 1.23 -2.44
CA GLU A 132 -17.99 1.67 -1.98
C GLU A 132 -18.27 1.02 -0.61
N GLY A 133 -18.62 1.82 0.39
CA GLY A 133 -18.70 1.37 1.77
C GLY A 133 -19.18 2.46 2.71
N GLN A 134 -19.08 2.19 4.00
CA GLN A 134 -19.38 3.18 5.04
C GLN A 134 -18.09 3.75 5.59
N TYR A 135 -18.09 5.05 5.84
CA TYR A 135 -16.93 5.79 6.31
C TYR A 135 -17.38 6.72 7.45
N ASP A 136 -16.50 6.99 8.40
CA ASP A 136 -16.71 8.00 9.45
C ASP A 136 -17.07 9.38 8.87
N VAL A 137 -16.43 9.74 7.75
CA VAL A 137 -16.79 10.86 6.88
C VAL A 137 -17.20 10.26 5.54
N PRO A 138 -18.48 10.40 5.11
CA PRO A 138 -18.96 9.77 3.89
C PRO A 138 -18.05 10.04 2.68
N LYS A 139 -17.68 8.97 1.95
CA LYS A 139 -16.95 9.08 0.68
C LYS A 139 -17.78 9.86 -0.33
N SER A 140 -17.22 10.97 -0.83
CA SER A 140 -17.96 11.95 -1.64
C SER A 140 -17.81 11.77 -3.16
N TRP A 141 -17.23 10.66 -3.61
CA TRP A 141 -17.14 10.27 -5.02
C TRP A 141 -17.44 8.78 -5.16
N ARG A 142 -17.95 8.38 -6.33
CA ARG A 142 -18.14 6.97 -6.67
C ARG A 142 -17.01 6.48 -7.57
N ASN A 143 -16.65 5.20 -7.44
CA ASN A 143 -15.64 4.60 -8.31
C ASN A 143 -16.08 4.50 -9.78
N ASP A 144 -17.38 4.51 -10.06
CA ASP A 144 -17.97 4.48 -11.40
C ASP A 144 -18.37 5.87 -11.94
N SER A 145 -18.07 6.94 -11.21
CA SER A 145 -18.36 8.30 -11.68
C SER A 145 -17.54 8.63 -12.92
N PRO A 146 -18.10 9.34 -13.92
CA PRO A 146 -17.31 9.90 -15.03
C PRO A 146 -16.41 11.06 -14.57
N HIS A 147 -16.68 11.64 -13.40
CA HIS A 147 -16.00 12.84 -12.90
C HIS A 147 -15.67 12.75 -11.39
N PRO A 148 -15.00 11.69 -10.90
CA PRO A 148 -14.84 11.43 -9.46
C PRO A 148 -14.05 12.54 -8.74
N MET A 149 -13.06 13.14 -9.42
CA MET A 149 -12.30 14.28 -8.87
C MET A 149 -13.18 15.54 -8.70
N ARG A 150 -14.14 15.75 -9.60
CA ARG A 150 -15.09 16.86 -9.51
C ARG A 150 -16.06 16.62 -8.35
N ASP A 151 -16.61 15.41 -8.26
CA ASP A 151 -17.52 15.02 -7.18
C ASP A 151 -16.84 15.22 -5.82
N PHE A 152 -15.59 14.76 -5.68
CA PHE A 152 -14.78 14.99 -4.48
C PHE A 152 -14.66 16.49 -4.13
N TRP A 153 -14.31 17.33 -5.11
CA TRP A 153 -14.08 18.76 -4.89
C TRP A 153 -15.34 19.57 -4.61
N GLU A 154 -16.45 19.26 -5.28
CA GLU A 154 -17.73 19.94 -5.09
C GLU A 154 -18.29 19.69 -3.68
N HIS A 155 -18.00 18.53 -3.08
CA HIS A 155 -18.39 18.18 -1.72
C HIS A 155 -17.35 18.56 -0.63
N ARG A 156 -16.36 19.40 -0.94
CA ARG A 156 -15.33 19.82 0.05
C ARG A 156 -15.89 20.43 1.33
N GLY A 157 -17.10 21.00 1.31
CA GLY A 157 -17.77 21.48 2.53
C GLY A 157 -18.02 20.38 3.57
N GLU A 158 -18.04 19.11 3.16
CA GLU A 158 -18.31 17.95 4.02
C GLU A 158 -17.03 17.45 4.70
N TRP A 159 -15.93 17.34 3.95
CA TRP A 159 -14.68 16.74 4.42
C TRP A 159 -13.60 17.76 4.80
N LEU A 160 -13.58 18.98 4.25
CA LEU A 160 -12.48 19.94 4.49
C LEU A 160 -12.32 20.29 5.98
N LYS A 161 -13.43 20.29 6.73
CA LYS A 161 -13.43 20.56 8.16
C LYS A 161 -12.71 19.50 8.99
N THR A 162 -12.41 18.33 8.43
CA THR A 162 -11.71 17.25 9.15
C THR A 162 -10.18 17.36 8.98
N TRP A 163 -9.71 18.27 8.11
CA TRP A 163 -8.29 18.46 7.84
C TRP A 163 -7.69 19.47 8.83
N HIS A 164 -7.40 19.01 10.05
CA HIS A 164 -6.92 19.83 11.18
C HIS A 164 -5.40 20.02 11.22
N GLY A 165 -4.75 20.28 10.07
CA GLY A 165 -3.31 20.52 10.02
C GLY A 165 -2.50 19.31 10.49
N ASP A 166 -1.56 19.52 11.40
CA ASP A 166 -0.62 18.48 11.88
C ASP A 166 -1.32 17.30 12.57
N ASP A 167 -2.53 17.50 13.12
CA ASP A 167 -3.31 16.43 13.78
C ASP A 167 -3.71 15.30 12.81
N VAL A 168 -3.69 15.56 11.50
CA VAL A 168 -4.03 14.60 10.44
C VAL A 168 -2.93 14.50 9.37
N ALA A 169 -1.75 15.06 9.64
CA ALA A 169 -0.62 15.00 8.73
C ALA A 169 0.15 13.68 8.87
N MET A 170 0.82 13.26 7.80
CA MET A 170 1.89 12.28 7.91
C MET A 170 3.15 13.01 8.39
N LEU A 171 3.56 12.73 9.62
CA LEU A 171 4.78 13.28 10.21
C LEU A 171 5.91 12.25 10.09
N ILE A 172 7.07 12.72 9.64
CA ILE A 172 8.27 11.89 9.43
C ILE A 172 9.38 12.45 10.31
N ASP A 173 9.75 11.69 11.33
CA ASP A 173 10.85 12.07 12.24
C ASP A 173 12.20 11.84 11.55
N TYR A 174 12.40 10.68 10.96
CA TYR A 174 13.63 10.36 10.24
C TYR A 174 13.40 9.36 9.10
N VAL A 175 14.40 9.31 8.21
CA VAL A 175 14.58 8.26 7.21
C VAL A 175 16.03 7.82 7.30
N GLU A 176 16.26 6.52 7.37
CA GLU A 176 17.60 5.94 7.36
C GLU A 176 17.69 4.88 6.25
N MET A 177 18.80 4.89 5.51
CA MET A 177 19.11 3.90 4.48
C MET A 177 20.48 3.31 4.78
N ILE A 178 20.51 2.06 5.21
CA ILE A 178 21.73 1.35 5.59
C ILE A 178 22.03 0.29 4.54
N GLN A 179 23.27 0.27 4.06
CA GLN A 179 23.78 -0.81 3.22
C GLN A 179 24.62 -1.75 4.09
N TYR A 180 24.37 -3.05 3.98
CA TYR A 180 25.14 -4.10 4.67
C TYR A 180 25.33 -5.34 3.78
#